data_AF-A0A2N8UKK8-F1
#
_entry.id   AF-A0A2N8UKK8-F1
#
_cell.length_a   1.000
_cell.length_b   1.000
_cell.length_c   1.000
_cell.angle_alpha   90.00
_cell.angle_beta   90.00
_cell.angle_gamma   90.00
#
_symmetry.space_group_name_H-M   'P 1'
#
loop_
_entity.id
_entity.type
_entity.pdbx_description
1 polymer ?
#
loop_
_entity_poly.entity_id
_entity_poly.type
_entity_poly.pdbx_seq_one_letter_code
_entity_poly.pdbx_strand_id
1 'polypeptide(L)'
;MPTNVRPLTGKGKAYEGPQTRVQMAGRVLTYFSAAFIGLSLLCSLAPAGSSSSSSSSSSGPRRGFYSTPSGRCDPFSLPGWVDWSIGTNDLPAWRTFDPACSTTNLLGTLISTLNIQQKDPSKIAPHAVHALAAESSSVDELRAFVQNRTVLLIGDHQVDQALVAHFCALTGHTVQAVDKAHPWGSSLNAVPPKHGFTPIKNNAPLAHYCYVPEYDFLLTSVYSYGADTFDSWRGEDLYNAPGLFEDRVTDLFQPYLRDIASSAHTSPALPLPRSKPEPDLILFNSGLWDLARWARYDIDTGVGLLENLSEERIMWWRSRMVDMLGSVRKAWRHTRIVWRNTAYPLASEATTVEAFLGIEGERRKNHPLYHANRIAQLNGAHKSALDVHGDDVVKGERSRSARMPSDVVGMEFAQVLMGQDQHSLNPLAPSQLPCGALFAEMVLWHLRDAVQP
;
A
#
# COMPACT_ATOMS: atom_id res chain seq x y z
N MET A 1 82.88 45.30 -29.38
CA MET A 1 83.72 44.24 -28.77
C MET A 1 83.02 42.91 -28.93
N PRO A 2 83.51 42.01 -29.79
CA PRO A 2 82.94 40.69 -29.96
C PRO A 2 83.78 39.63 -29.22
N THR A 3 83.13 38.72 -28.50
CA THR A 3 83.66 37.37 -28.30
C THR A 3 82.51 36.36 -28.28
N ASN A 4 82.20 35.88 -29.48
CA ASN A 4 81.61 34.58 -29.72
C ASN A 4 82.47 33.50 -29.08
N VAL A 5 81.92 32.67 -28.19
CA VAL A 5 82.41 31.30 -27.99
C VAL A 5 81.23 30.35 -27.67
N ARG A 6 80.78 29.63 -28.70
CA ARG A 6 80.57 28.17 -28.63
C ARG A 6 81.78 27.54 -29.34
N PRO A 7 82.16 26.26 -29.13
CA PRO A 7 81.44 25.19 -28.42
C PRO A 7 82.34 24.35 -27.47
N LEU A 8 81.77 23.41 -26.73
CA LEU A 8 82.36 22.07 -26.57
C LEU A 8 81.25 21.06 -26.27
N THR A 9 80.91 20.28 -27.29
CA THR A 9 80.20 19.01 -27.20
C THR A 9 81.02 18.03 -26.36
N GLY A 10 80.81 18.05 -25.06
CA GLY A 10 81.21 16.96 -24.17
C GLY A 10 80.06 15.96 -24.08
N LYS A 11 80.27 14.73 -24.56
CA LYS A 11 79.42 13.58 -24.24
C LYS A 11 79.49 13.34 -22.72
N GLY A 12 78.68 14.04 -21.96
CA GLY A 12 78.45 13.76 -20.54
C GLY A 12 77.61 12.50 -20.44
N LYS A 13 78.20 11.42 -19.92
CA LYS A 13 77.46 10.22 -19.50
C LYS A 13 76.26 10.65 -18.66
N ALA A 14 75.07 10.11 -18.94
CA ALA A 14 73.92 10.27 -18.07
C ALA A 14 74.31 9.76 -16.68
N TYR A 15 74.22 10.64 -15.68
CA TYR A 15 74.45 10.29 -14.29
C TYR A 15 73.27 9.42 -13.84
N GLU A 16 73.44 8.10 -13.86
CA GLU A 16 72.53 7.15 -13.21
C GLU A 16 72.75 7.20 -11.70
N GLY A 17 72.19 8.24 -11.07
CA GLY A 17 72.01 8.26 -9.63
C GLY A 17 70.90 7.28 -9.21
N PRO A 18 70.91 6.78 -7.95
CA PRO A 18 69.88 5.87 -7.47
C PRO A 18 68.50 6.52 -7.59
N GLN A 19 67.58 5.86 -8.30
CA GLN A 19 66.23 6.37 -8.54
C GLN A 19 65.57 6.75 -7.22
N THR A 20 65.17 8.02 -7.12
CA THR A 20 64.42 8.49 -5.95
C THR A 20 63.03 7.85 -5.96
N ARG A 21 62.48 7.56 -4.76
CA ARG A 21 61.15 6.93 -4.62
C ARG A 21 60.05 7.69 -5.40
N VAL A 22 60.22 9.00 -5.57
CA VAL A 22 59.32 9.87 -6.35
C VAL A 22 59.37 9.55 -7.84
N GLN A 23 60.55 9.30 -8.42
CA GLN A 23 60.70 8.91 -9.83
C GLN A 23 60.13 7.52 -10.09
N MET A 24 60.26 6.60 -9.13
CA MET A 24 59.64 5.28 -9.21
C MET A 24 58.11 5.38 -9.15
N ALA A 25 57.56 6.15 -8.21
CA ALA A 25 56.12 6.37 -8.09
C ALA A 25 55.55 7.06 -9.35
N GLY A 26 56.24 8.05 -9.89
CA GLY A 26 55.85 8.73 -11.13
C GLY A 26 55.82 7.77 -12.33
N ARG A 27 56.80 6.87 -12.45
CA ARG A 27 56.80 5.84 -13.50
C ARG A 27 55.66 4.85 -13.33
N VAL A 28 55.41 4.36 -12.11
CA VAL A 28 54.30 3.44 -11.84
C VAL A 28 52.95 4.07 -12.18
N LEU A 29 52.71 5.32 -11.78
CA LEU A 29 51.49 6.04 -12.14
C LEU A 29 51.36 6.23 -13.65
N THR A 30 52.45 6.58 -14.34
CA THR A 30 52.44 6.77 -15.79
C THR A 30 52.11 5.47 -16.52
N TYR A 31 52.69 4.34 -16.10
CA TYR A 31 52.37 3.03 -16.67
C TYR A 31 50.93 2.59 -16.37
N PHE A 32 50.44 2.85 -15.16
CA PHE A 32 49.07 2.55 -14.80
C PHE A 32 48.06 3.36 -15.63
N SER A 33 48.30 4.68 -15.77
CA SER A 33 47.44 5.54 -16.59
C SER A 33 47.48 5.14 -18.07
N ALA A 34 48.66 4.82 -18.62
CA ALA A 34 48.79 4.35 -20.00
C ALA A 34 48.07 3.01 -20.22
N ALA A 35 48.18 2.07 -19.27
CA ALA A 35 47.47 0.80 -19.33
C ALA A 35 45.94 0.98 -19.23
N PHE A 36 45.47 1.85 -18.34
CA PHE A 36 44.05 2.15 -18.19
C PHE A 36 43.43 2.78 -19.45
N ILE A 37 44.14 3.73 -20.07
CA ILE A 37 43.70 4.35 -21.33
C ILE A 37 43.71 3.32 -22.45
N GLY A 38 44.75 2.47 -22.54
CA GLY A 38 44.82 1.40 -23.54
C GLY A 38 43.70 0.38 -23.39
N LEU A 39 43.38 -0.03 -22.16
CA LEU A 39 42.29 -0.97 -21.89
C LEU A 39 40.92 -0.36 -22.22
N SER A 40 40.70 0.90 -21.84
CA SER A 40 39.47 1.63 -22.13
C SER A 40 39.25 1.79 -23.64
N LEU A 41 40.33 2.10 -24.37
CA LEU A 41 40.28 2.20 -25.83
C LEU A 41 39.98 0.85 -26.48
N LEU A 42 40.63 -0.23 -26.02
CA LEU A 42 40.37 -1.59 -26.51
C LEU A 42 38.94 -2.05 -26.22
N CYS A 43 38.38 -1.72 -25.06
CA CYS A 43 36.96 -1.97 -24.76
C CYS A 43 36.02 -1.14 -25.63
N SER A 44 36.40 0.08 -26.02
CA SER A 44 35.59 0.93 -26.91
C SER A 44 35.68 0.55 -28.40
N LEU A 45 36.75 -0.13 -28.81
CA LEU A 45 36.99 -0.57 -30.18
C LEU A 45 36.62 -2.05 -30.41
N ALA A 46 36.23 -2.78 -29.37
CA ALA A 46 35.71 -4.13 -29.49
C ALA A 46 34.37 -4.08 -30.28
N PRO A 47 34.26 -4.78 -31.42
CA PRO A 47 33.00 -4.87 -32.15
C PRO A 47 31.96 -5.53 -31.23
N ALA A 48 30.77 -4.93 -31.14
CA ALA A 48 29.64 -5.56 -30.47
C ALA A 48 29.45 -6.96 -31.07
N GLY A 49 29.74 -7.98 -30.27
CA GLY A 49 29.53 -9.37 -30.66
C GLY A 49 28.10 -9.53 -31.15
N SER A 50 27.97 -10.17 -32.30
CA SER A 50 26.71 -10.47 -32.98
C SER A 50 25.74 -11.22 -32.07
N SER A 51 24.90 -10.49 -31.35
CA SER A 51 23.63 -11.02 -30.85
C SER A 51 22.66 -11.03 -32.03
N SER A 52 22.24 -12.22 -32.39
CA SER A 52 21.23 -12.56 -33.39
C SER A 52 20.17 -11.48 -33.60
N SER A 53 20.03 -11.09 -34.87
CA SER A 53 18.92 -10.34 -35.41
C SER A 53 17.59 -10.98 -35.03
N SER A 54 16.90 -10.38 -34.06
CA SER A 54 15.44 -10.42 -34.02
C SER A 54 14.97 -9.00 -34.34
N SER A 55 14.23 -8.91 -35.44
CA SER A 55 13.56 -7.74 -35.96
C SER A 55 12.98 -6.88 -34.85
N SER A 56 13.49 -5.66 -34.73
CA SER A 56 12.82 -4.57 -34.04
C SER A 56 11.51 -4.25 -34.75
N SER A 57 10.48 -5.03 -34.48
CA SER A 57 9.12 -4.53 -34.60
C SER A 57 8.96 -3.46 -33.54
N SER A 58 8.55 -2.27 -33.97
CA SER A 58 8.00 -1.23 -33.11
C SER A 58 6.76 -1.80 -32.42
N SER A 59 6.96 -2.54 -31.34
CA SER A 59 5.91 -2.89 -30.41
C SER A 59 5.73 -1.68 -29.49
N GLY A 60 4.48 -1.23 -29.37
CA GLY A 60 4.07 -0.23 -28.39
C GLY A 60 4.41 -0.65 -26.95
N PRO A 61 3.97 0.11 -25.94
CA PRO A 61 4.32 -0.15 -24.55
C PRO A 61 4.08 -1.63 -24.21
N ARG A 62 5.12 -2.27 -23.66
CA ARG A 62 5.14 -3.71 -23.34
C ARG A 62 3.84 -4.08 -22.62
N ARG A 63 3.13 -5.09 -23.12
CA ARG A 63 1.92 -5.74 -22.56
C ARG A 63 2.04 -6.23 -21.10
N GLY A 64 3.17 -6.03 -20.42
CA GLY A 64 3.39 -6.46 -19.04
C GLY A 64 3.03 -5.43 -17.96
N PHE A 65 2.47 -4.26 -18.32
CA PHE A 65 2.22 -3.17 -17.37
C PHE A 65 0.81 -3.15 -16.75
N TYR A 66 -0.14 -3.86 -17.36
CA TYR A 66 -1.57 -3.81 -16.96
C TYR A 66 -2.19 -5.20 -16.85
N SER A 67 -1.37 -6.24 -16.91
CA SER A 67 -1.78 -7.62 -16.72
C SER A 67 -1.39 -8.08 -15.32
N THR A 68 -2.34 -8.64 -14.59
CA THR A 68 -2.04 -9.34 -13.33
C THR A 68 -1.17 -10.56 -13.59
N PRO A 69 -0.62 -11.19 -12.54
CA PRO A 69 0.05 -12.48 -12.68
C PRO A 69 -0.79 -13.54 -13.41
N SER A 70 -2.13 -13.40 -13.42
CA SER A 70 -3.06 -14.27 -14.16
C SER A 70 -3.21 -13.96 -15.64
N GLY A 71 -2.52 -12.94 -16.14
CA GLY A 71 -2.65 -12.45 -17.51
C GLY A 71 -3.97 -11.70 -17.75
N ARG A 72 -4.83 -11.53 -16.74
CA ARG A 72 -6.03 -10.70 -16.83
C ARG A 72 -5.65 -9.24 -16.79
N CYS A 73 -6.35 -8.42 -17.56
CA CYS A 73 -6.16 -6.99 -17.47
C CYS A 73 -6.73 -6.42 -16.16
N ASP A 74 -5.97 -5.56 -15.50
CA ASP A 74 -6.40 -4.76 -14.34
C ASP A 74 -7.00 -3.43 -14.79
N PRO A 75 -8.34 -3.30 -14.82
CA PRO A 75 -8.98 -2.07 -15.29
C PRO A 75 -8.79 -0.91 -14.31
N PHE A 76 -8.50 -1.16 -13.03
CA PHE A 76 -8.30 -0.13 -12.02
C PHE A 76 -6.88 0.46 -12.05
N SER A 77 -5.94 -0.25 -12.67
CA SER A 77 -4.59 0.26 -12.96
C SER A 77 -4.53 1.18 -14.20
N LEU A 78 -5.59 1.17 -15.02
CA LEU A 78 -5.68 1.95 -16.25
C LEU A 78 -6.36 3.31 -16.04
N PRO A 79 -5.97 4.33 -16.81
CA PRO A 79 -6.70 5.59 -16.86
C PRO A 79 -8.17 5.39 -17.24
N GLY A 80 -9.05 6.15 -16.59
CA GLY A 80 -10.50 6.02 -16.73
C GLY A 80 -11.26 7.14 -16.05
N TRP A 81 -12.57 6.95 -15.90
CA TRP A 81 -13.47 7.88 -15.20
C TRP A 81 -14.53 7.12 -14.39
N VAL A 82 -15.10 7.80 -13.40
CA VAL A 82 -16.26 7.31 -12.66
C VAL A 82 -17.53 7.62 -13.46
N ASP A 83 -18.25 6.57 -13.83
CA ASP A 83 -19.56 6.61 -14.44
C ASP A 83 -20.62 6.47 -13.34
N TRP A 84 -21.17 7.61 -12.91
CA TRP A 84 -22.17 7.66 -11.86
C TRP A 84 -23.01 8.95 -11.97
N SER A 85 -24.31 8.83 -11.77
CA SER A 85 -25.24 9.96 -11.75
C SER A 85 -26.14 9.91 -10.53
N ILE A 86 -26.29 11.06 -9.87
CA ILE A 86 -27.21 11.22 -8.73
C ILE A 86 -28.63 11.22 -9.27
N GLY A 87 -29.27 10.04 -9.29
CA GLY A 87 -30.63 9.84 -9.79
C GLY A 87 -30.79 8.60 -10.67
N THR A 88 -29.69 8.01 -11.14
CA THR A 88 -29.74 6.67 -11.73
C THR A 88 -29.74 5.64 -10.62
N ASN A 89 -30.61 4.66 -10.78
CA ASN A 89 -30.71 3.45 -9.96
C ASN A 89 -29.57 2.47 -10.29
N ASP A 90 -28.38 2.95 -10.64
CA ASP A 90 -27.21 2.14 -11.04
C ASP A 90 -26.06 2.31 -10.06
N LEU A 91 -25.30 1.24 -9.82
CA LEU A 91 -24.09 1.31 -9.00
C LEU A 91 -23.04 2.13 -9.74
N PRO A 92 -22.25 2.95 -9.03
CA PRO A 92 -21.09 3.62 -9.60
C PRO A 92 -20.14 2.60 -10.24
N ALA A 93 -19.68 2.89 -11.45
CA ALA A 93 -18.74 2.05 -12.17
C ALA A 93 -17.50 2.84 -12.58
N TRP A 94 -16.31 2.24 -12.45
CA TRP A 94 -15.13 2.77 -13.12
C TRP A 94 -15.18 2.39 -14.60
N ARG A 95 -14.80 3.27 -15.51
CA ARG A 95 -14.75 3.00 -16.95
C ARG A 95 -13.37 3.35 -17.46
N THR A 96 -12.71 2.43 -18.15
CA THR A 96 -11.39 2.66 -18.73
C THR A 96 -11.51 3.32 -20.11
N PHE A 97 -10.48 4.06 -20.52
CA PHE A 97 -10.37 4.53 -21.90
C PHE A 97 -9.99 3.42 -22.89
N ASP A 98 -9.49 2.27 -22.39
CA ASP A 98 -9.15 1.11 -23.20
C ASP A 98 -10.30 0.09 -23.22
N PRO A 99 -11.03 -0.05 -24.35
CA PRO A 99 -12.15 -0.97 -24.45
C PRO A 99 -11.72 -2.44 -24.37
N ALA A 100 -10.44 -2.77 -24.54
CA ALA A 100 -9.94 -4.13 -24.37
C ALA A 100 -9.84 -4.54 -22.88
N CYS A 101 -9.98 -3.58 -21.96
CA CYS A 101 -9.89 -3.79 -20.52
C CYS A 101 -11.04 -3.12 -19.79
N SER A 102 -12.26 -3.64 -20.00
CA SER A 102 -13.44 -3.16 -19.31
C SER A 102 -13.48 -3.62 -17.86
N THR A 103 -14.01 -2.76 -17.00
CA THR A 103 -14.36 -3.13 -15.62
C THR A 103 -15.46 -4.17 -15.56
N THR A 104 -15.44 -4.96 -14.49
CA THR A 104 -16.49 -5.92 -14.18
C THR A 104 -17.62 -5.29 -13.37
N ASN A 105 -18.68 -6.06 -13.17
CA ASN A 105 -19.81 -5.71 -12.29
C ASN A 105 -19.97 -6.79 -11.21
N LEU A 106 -18.89 -7.13 -10.51
CA LEU A 106 -18.86 -8.19 -9.50
C LEU A 106 -19.72 -7.81 -8.29
N LEU A 107 -19.69 -6.55 -7.86
CA LEU A 107 -20.49 -6.04 -6.75
C LEU A 107 -21.97 -6.07 -7.09
N GLY A 108 -22.37 -5.58 -8.27
CA GLY A 108 -23.77 -5.63 -8.69
C GLY A 108 -24.27 -7.08 -8.81
N THR A 109 -23.43 -7.98 -9.34
CA THR A 109 -23.73 -9.42 -9.39
C THR A 109 -23.91 -9.99 -7.98
N LEU A 110 -22.96 -9.74 -7.05
CA LEU A 110 -23.06 -10.17 -5.66
C LEU A 110 -24.35 -9.68 -5.01
N ILE A 111 -24.61 -8.39 -5.10
CA ILE A 111 -25.80 -7.79 -4.51
C ILE A 111 -27.09 -8.42 -5.06
N SER A 112 -27.15 -8.70 -6.37
CA SER A 112 -28.33 -9.29 -7.01
C SER A 112 -28.65 -10.72 -6.54
N THR A 113 -27.66 -11.45 -6.00
CA THR A 113 -27.87 -12.81 -5.47
C THR A 113 -28.24 -12.82 -3.99
N LEU A 114 -28.07 -11.70 -3.29
CA LEU A 114 -28.46 -11.55 -1.89
C LEU A 114 -29.97 -11.31 -1.80
N ASN A 115 -30.72 -12.32 -1.37
CA ASN A 115 -32.18 -12.23 -1.20
C ASN A 115 -32.53 -11.49 0.12
N ILE A 116 -32.14 -10.22 0.21
CA ILE A 116 -32.29 -9.44 1.44
C ILE A 116 -33.59 -8.66 1.40
N GLN A 117 -34.52 -9.04 2.29
CA GLN A 117 -35.73 -8.28 2.50
C GLN A 117 -35.43 -7.04 3.35
N GLN A 118 -35.74 -5.88 2.79
CA GLN A 118 -35.53 -4.62 3.47
C GLN A 118 -36.51 -4.47 4.65
N LYS A 119 -35.99 -4.31 5.87
CA LYS A 119 -36.82 -4.08 7.08
C LYS A 119 -37.57 -2.75 7.08
N ASP A 120 -37.09 -1.76 6.32
CA ASP A 120 -37.67 -0.42 6.21
C ASP A 120 -37.83 -0.05 4.72
N PRO A 121 -39.06 -0.10 4.15
CA PRO A 121 -39.33 0.16 2.75
C PRO A 121 -39.20 1.64 2.35
N SER A 122 -39.02 2.56 3.31
CA SER A 122 -38.84 3.99 3.04
C SER A 122 -37.38 4.39 2.75
N LYS A 123 -36.44 3.55 3.15
CA LYS A 123 -35.04 3.66 2.74
C LYS A 123 -34.93 2.95 1.39
N ILE A 124 -34.23 3.51 0.42
CA ILE A 124 -33.87 2.74 -0.77
C ILE A 124 -32.56 2.06 -0.43
N ALA A 125 -32.60 0.76 -0.18
CA ALA A 125 -31.37 0.00 -0.06
C ALA A 125 -30.75 -0.19 -1.46
N PRO A 126 -29.45 0.06 -1.65
CA PRO A 126 -28.79 -0.17 -2.94
C PRO A 126 -29.08 -1.60 -3.47
N HIS A 127 -29.14 -2.59 -2.58
CA HIS A 127 -29.45 -3.97 -2.97
C HIS A 127 -30.86 -4.22 -3.53
N ALA A 128 -31.85 -3.41 -3.16
CA ALA A 128 -33.21 -3.56 -3.67
C ALA A 128 -33.40 -2.97 -5.09
N VAL A 129 -32.47 -2.12 -5.52
CA VAL A 129 -32.56 -1.38 -6.78
C VAL A 129 -31.85 -2.09 -7.92
N HIS A 130 -30.77 -2.83 -7.62
CA HIS A 130 -29.91 -3.48 -8.62
C HIS A 130 -30.16 -4.99 -8.74
N ALA A 131 -31.41 -5.43 -8.55
CA ALA A 131 -31.79 -6.82 -8.79
C ALA A 131 -31.65 -7.15 -10.29
N LEU A 132 -30.44 -7.56 -10.70
CA LEU A 132 -30.24 -8.25 -11.97
C LEU A 132 -31.02 -9.57 -11.90
N ALA A 133 -31.64 -9.98 -13.00
CA ALA A 133 -32.18 -11.33 -13.12
C ALA A 133 -31.00 -12.29 -12.95
N ALA A 134 -30.89 -12.94 -11.79
CA ALA A 134 -29.81 -13.85 -11.48
C ALA A 134 -29.82 -15.02 -12.47
N GLU A 135 -29.00 -14.94 -13.52
CA GLU A 135 -28.71 -16.09 -14.36
C GLU A 135 -27.87 -17.08 -13.55
N SER A 136 -28.23 -18.36 -13.56
CA SER A 136 -27.56 -19.39 -12.75
C SER A 136 -26.04 -19.46 -12.96
N SER A 137 -25.58 -19.14 -14.19
CA SER A 137 -24.17 -19.05 -14.56
C SER A 137 -23.39 -17.99 -13.76
N SER A 138 -24.02 -16.85 -13.46
CA SER A 138 -23.38 -15.74 -12.71
C SER A 138 -23.20 -16.09 -11.23
N VAL A 139 -24.13 -16.86 -10.66
CA VAL A 139 -24.07 -17.32 -9.27
C VAL A 139 -22.92 -18.30 -9.07
N ASP A 140 -22.76 -19.25 -9.98
CA ASP A 140 -21.69 -20.25 -9.91
C ASP A 140 -20.31 -19.63 -10.12
N GLU A 141 -20.18 -18.67 -11.05
CA GLU A 141 -18.93 -17.90 -11.21
C GLU A 141 -18.57 -17.14 -9.94
N LEU A 142 -19.54 -16.45 -9.33
CA LEU A 142 -19.32 -15.69 -8.10
C LEU A 142 -18.96 -16.60 -6.93
N ARG A 143 -19.66 -17.73 -6.75
CA ARG A 143 -19.34 -18.73 -5.73
C ARG A 143 -17.93 -19.27 -5.89
N ALA A 144 -17.46 -19.47 -7.12
CA ALA A 144 -16.15 -20.06 -7.39
C ALA A 144 -14.98 -19.23 -6.80
N PHE A 145 -15.15 -17.93 -6.58
CA PHE A 145 -14.11 -17.08 -5.99
C PHE A 145 -14.50 -16.40 -4.68
N VAL A 146 -15.78 -16.23 -4.33
CA VAL A 146 -16.21 -15.57 -3.09
C VAL A 146 -16.49 -16.56 -1.95
N GLN A 147 -16.91 -17.79 -2.27
CA GLN A 147 -17.35 -18.76 -1.26
C GLN A 147 -16.23 -19.10 -0.27
N ASN A 148 -16.54 -19.03 1.03
CA ASN A 148 -15.60 -19.37 2.11
C ASN A 148 -14.27 -18.61 1.95
N ARG A 149 -14.33 -17.30 1.68
CA ARG A 149 -13.14 -16.43 1.61
C ARG A 149 -13.06 -15.40 2.71
N THR A 150 -11.82 -15.10 3.08
CA THR A 150 -11.50 -14.02 4.03
C THR A 150 -10.63 -12.97 3.34
N VAL A 151 -11.07 -11.71 3.35
CA VAL A 151 -10.28 -10.56 2.91
C VAL A 151 -9.88 -9.74 4.15
N LEU A 152 -8.59 -9.44 4.28
CA LEU A 152 -8.04 -8.65 5.37
C LEU A 152 -7.56 -7.28 4.87
N LEU A 153 -8.08 -6.21 5.45
CA LEU A 153 -7.56 -4.85 5.31
C LEU A 153 -6.61 -4.58 6.47
N ILE A 154 -5.44 -4.01 6.19
CA ILE A 154 -4.47 -3.55 7.18
C ILE A 154 -4.19 -2.08 6.89
N GLY A 155 -4.62 -1.17 7.77
CA GLY A 155 -4.39 0.26 7.52
C GLY A 155 -4.90 1.22 8.59
N ASP A 156 -5.52 2.30 8.13
CA ASP A 156 -5.94 3.46 8.90
C ASP A 156 -7.35 3.24 9.49
N HIS A 157 -7.50 3.47 10.79
CA HIS A 157 -8.73 3.14 11.52
C HIS A 157 -9.97 3.87 10.98
N GLN A 158 -9.91 5.15 10.61
CA GLN A 158 -11.07 5.87 10.10
C GLN A 158 -11.50 5.43 8.70
N VAL A 159 -10.52 5.17 7.81
CA VAL A 159 -10.79 4.85 6.41
C VAL A 159 -11.20 3.39 6.27
N ASP A 160 -10.43 2.46 6.82
CA ASP A 160 -10.68 1.04 6.62
C ASP A 160 -11.93 0.57 7.39
N GLN A 161 -12.21 1.15 8.57
CA GLN A 161 -13.50 0.92 9.25
C GLN A 161 -14.67 1.36 8.38
N ALA A 162 -14.60 2.55 7.78
CA ALA A 162 -15.66 3.08 6.95
C ALA A 162 -15.85 2.22 5.69
N LEU A 163 -14.77 1.77 5.06
CA LEU A 163 -14.84 0.90 3.87
C LEU A 163 -15.48 -0.46 4.18
N VAL A 164 -15.17 -1.08 5.32
CA VAL A 164 -15.85 -2.31 5.78
C VAL A 164 -17.33 -2.03 6.07
N ALA A 165 -17.64 -0.91 6.72
CA ALA A 165 -19.02 -0.52 7.01
C ALA A 165 -19.84 -0.27 5.73
N HIS A 166 -19.24 0.36 4.72
CA HIS A 166 -19.85 0.59 3.41
C HIS A 166 -20.15 -0.72 2.70
N PHE A 167 -19.19 -1.66 2.67
CA PHE A 167 -19.42 -2.98 2.09
C PHE A 167 -20.59 -3.70 2.77
N CYS A 168 -20.66 -3.62 4.09
CA CYS A 168 -21.79 -4.17 4.85
C CYS A 168 -23.11 -3.51 4.49
N ALA A 169 -23.18 -2.18 4.48
CA ALA A 169 -24.40 -1.47 4.11
C ALA A 169 -24.85 -1.80 2.67
N LEU A 170 -23.92 -1.88 1.71
CA LEU A 170 -24.19 -2.24 0.32
C LEU A 170 -24.74 -3.67 0.20
N THR A 171 -24.19 -4.59 0.97
CA THR A 171 -24.63 -6.00 1.02
C THR A 171 -25.77 -6.23 1.99
N GLY A 172 -26.40 -5.20 2.59
CA GLY A 172 -27.53 -5.36 3.52
C GLY A 172 -27.19 -5.94 4.90
N HIS A 173 -25.91 -5.98 5.25
CA HIS A 173 -25.37 -6.50 6.51
C HIS A 173 -24.92 -5.38 7.45
N THR A 174 -24.55 -5.74 8.68
CA THR A 174 -24.08 -4.81 9.71
C THR A 174 -22.63 -5.06 10.08
N VAL A 175 -21.86 -3.99 10.17
CA VAL A 175 -20.47 -4.05 10.65
C VAL A 175 -20.43 -4.41 12.13
N GLN A 176 -19.46 -5.24 12.51
CA GLN A 176 -19.23 -5.66 13.88
C GLN A 176 -17.83 -5.24 14.34
N ALA A 177 -17.70 -4.80 15.58
CA ALA A 177 -16.42 -4.44 16.18
C ALA A 177 -15.82 -5.63 16.93
N VAL A 178 -14.49 -5.78 16.86
CA VAL A 178 -13.71 -6.78 17.61
C VAL A 178 -12.89 -6.05 18.65
N ASP A 179 -13.48 -5.87 19.83
CA ASP A 179 -12.81 -5.32 21.01
C ASP A 179 -12.28 -6.45 21.92
N LYS A 180 -11.76 -6.11 23.11
CA LYS A 180 -11.19 -7.10 24.03
C LYS A 180 -12.22 -8.09 24.61
N ALA A 181 -13.51 -7.76 24.52
CA ALA A 181 -14.61 -8.59 25.01
C ALA A 181 -15.14 -9.52 23.92
N HIS A 182 -14.92 -9.17 22.65
CA HIS A 182 -15.22 -10.03 21.51
C HIS A 182 -14.36 -11.31 21.56
N PRO A 183 -14.90 -12.50 21.26
CA PRO A 183 -14.14 -13.76 21.31
C PRO A 183 -12.87 -13.76 20.44
N TRP A 184 -12.90 -13.10 19.29
CA TRP A 184 -11.74 -12.93 18.41
C TRP A 184 -10.77 -11.81 18.83
N GLY A 185 -11.10 -11.01 19.83
CA GLY A 185 -10.23 -9.93 20.33
C GLY A 185 -9.31 -10.37 21.46
N SER A 186 -9.16 -11.68 21.70
CA SER A 186 -8.40 -12.24 22.82
C SER A 186 -6.93 -11.78 22.82
N SER A 187 -6.38 -11.54 21.62
CA SER A 187 -5.00 -11.09 21.41
C SER A 187 -4.69 -9.74 22.05
N LEU A 188 -5.69 -8.86 22.18
CA LEU A 188 -5.56 -7.60 22.90
C LEU A 188 -5.20 -7.78 24.39
N ASN A 189 -5.59 -8.91 24.99
CA ASN A 189 -5.25 -9.27 26.37
C ASN A 189 -3.94 -10.07 26.48
N ALA A 190 -3.43 -10.58 25.36
CA ALA A 190 -2.27 -11.47 25.30
C ALA A 190 -0.98 -10.77 24.82
N VAL A 191 -1.01 -9.44 24.63
CA VAL A 191 0.15 -8.67 24.19
C VAL A 191 1.31 -8.86 25.17
N PRO A 192 2.52 -9.25 24.70
CA PRO A 192 3.65 -9.48 25.57
C PRO A 192 4.01 -8.25 26.43
N PRO A 193 4.29 -8.41 27.75
CA PRO A 193 4.58 -7.29 28.65
C PRO A 193 5.76 -6.39 28.20
N LYS A 194 6.68 -6.93 27.40
CA LYS A 194 7.83 -6.20 26.84
C LYS A 194 7.44 -4.98 25.99
N HIS A 195 6.22 -4.94 25.44
CA HIS A 195 5.73 -3.78 24.68
C HIS A 195 5.21 -2.64 25.58
N GLY A 196 5.20 -2.86 26.90
CA GLY A 196 4.60 -1.96 27.88
C GLY A 196 3.10 -2.23 28.01
N PHE A 197 2.67 -2.50 29.24
CA PHE A 197 1.25 -2.66 29.54
C PHE A 197 0.60 -1.27 29.57
N THR A 198 0.04 -0.85 28.44
CA THR A 198 -0.91 0.25 28.43
C THR A 198 -2.28 -0.41 28.54
N PRO A 199 -3.05 -0.20 29.62
CA PRO A 199 -4.45 -0.63 29.64
C PRO A 199 -5.11 -0.11 28.37
N ILE A 200 -5.83 -0.97 27.63
CA ILE A 200 -6.63 -0.55 26.48
C ILE A 200 -7.55 0.56 26.97
N LYS A 201 -7.19 1.81 26.66
CA LYS A 201 -8.03 2.95 27.01
C LYS A 201 -9.28 2.83 26.15
N ASN A 202 -10.44 3.08 26.77
CA ASN A 202 -11.74 3.13 26.09
C ASN A 202 -12.16 1.89 25.30
N ASN A 203 -11.53 0.72 25.52
CA ASN A 203 -11.87 -0.52 24.80
C ASN A 203 -11.75 -0.39 23.27
N ALA A 204 -10.75 0.34 22.78
CA ALA A 204 -10.53 0.56 21.35
C ALA A 204 -10.47 -0.77 20.57
N PRO A 205 -11.25 -0.94 19.49
CA PRO A 205 -11.34 -2.20 18.78
C PRO A 205 -10.05 -2.54 18.04
N LEU A 206 -9.70 -3.83 18.04
CA LEU A 206 -8.64 -4.39 17.22
C LEU A 206 -9.01 -4.37 15.74
N ALA A 207 -10.26 -4.75 15.46
CA ALA A 207 -10.75 -4.94 14.11
C ALA A 207 -12.21 -4.54 13.96
N HIS A 208 -12.65 -4.39 12.71
CA HIS A 208 -14.06 -4.42 12.34
C HIS A 208 -14.26 -5.41 11.21
N TYR A 209 -15.41 -6.08 11.18
CA TYR A 209 -15.71 -7.03 10.12
C TYR A 209 -17.12 -6.90 9.59
N CYS A 210 -17.27 -7.32 8.35
CA CYS A 210 -18.51 -7.56 7.66
C CYS A 210 -18.57 -9.04 7.24
N TYR A 211 -19.65 -9.73 7.61
CA TYR A 211 -19.87 -11.13 7.25
C TYR A 211 -21.11 -11.28 6.37
N VAL A 212 -20.94 -11.94 5.23
CA VAL A 212 -21.99 -12.25 4.26
C VAL A 212 -22.25 -13.77 4.30
N PRO A 213 -23.28 -14.23 5.05
CA PRO A 213 -23.52 -15.63 5.33
C PRO A 213 -23.87 -16.44 4.07
N GLU A 214 -24.49 -15.84 3.06
CA GLU A 214 -24.89 -16.51 1.81
C GLU A 214 -23.69 -17.10 1.05
N TYR A 215 -22.50 -16.50 1.24
CA TYR A 215 -21.25 -16.93 0.63
C TYR A 215 -20.21 -17.39 1.66
N ASP A 216 -20.54 -17.36 2.96
CA ASP A 216 -19.54 -17.54 4.03
C ASP A 216 -18.31 -16.63 3.80
N PHE A 217 -18.57 -15.37 3.43
CA PHE A 217 -17.56 -14.40 3.05
C PHE A 217 -17.30 -13.40 4.18
N LEU A 218 -16.03 -13.20 4.53
CA LEU A 218 -15.62 -12.30 5.60
C LEU A 218 -14.70 -11.20 5.06
N LEU A 219 -15.12 -9.94 5.18
CA LEU A 219 -14.29 -8.76 4.96
C LEU A 219 -13.95 -8.17 6.33
N THR A 220 -12.68 -8.10 6.71
CA THR A 220 -12.26 -7.60 8.02
C THR A 220 -11.10 -6.60 7.91
N SER A 221 -11.07 -5.60 8.77
CA SER A 221 -10.01 -4.60 8.86
C SER A 221 -9.32 -4.61 10.22
N VAL A 222 -7.99 -4.63 10.24
CA VAL A 222 -7.15 -4.42 11.43
C VAL A 222 -6.35 -3.13 11.26
N TYR A 223 -6.01 -2.49 12.39
CA TYR A 223 -5.43 -1.14 12.36
C TYR A 223 -3.96 -1.11 12.75
N SER A 224 -3.19 -0.26 12.07
CA SER A 224 -1.80 0.04 12.37
C SER A 224 -1.59 1.52 12.73
N TYR A 225 -0.38 1.88 13.15
CA TYR A 225 0.01 3.28 13.41
C TYR A 225 1.02 3.80 12.37
N GLY A 226 0.85 3.34 11.14
CA GLY A 226 1.72 3.66 10.01
C GLY A 226 3.10 3.02 10.11
N ALA A 227 4.08 3.68 9.50
CA ALA A 227 5.48 3.29 9.43
C ALA A 227 6.28 3.52 10.72
N ASP A 228 5.62 4.01 11.78
CA ASP A 228 6.25 4.40 13.04
C ASP A 228 7.08 3.27 13.68
N THR A 229 8.33 3.58 14.01
CA THR A 229 9.27 2.70 14.72
C THR A 229 9.58 3.15 16.14
N PHE A 230 9.02 4.28 16.56
CA PHE A 230 9.35 4.96 17.82
C PHE A 230 8.20 4.91 18.82
N ASP A 231 7.08 4.30 18.44
CA ASP A 231 5.90 4.16 19.28
C ASP A 231 5.38 5.52 19.75
N SER A 232 5.35 6.46 18.81
CA SER A 232 5.04 7.89 18.98
C SER A 232 3.60 8.12 19.47
N TRP A 233 2.75 7.11 19.32
CA TRP A 233 1.33 7.14 19.63
C TRP A 233 1.01 6.51 20.98
N ARG A 234 2.03 6.02 21.70
CA ARG A 234 1.91 5.48 23.06
C ARG A 234 1.34 6.55 23.98
N GLY A 235 0.04 6.44 24.27
CA GLY A 235 -0.67 7.32 25.20
C GLY A 235 -1.95 7.92 24.65
N GLU A 236 -2.14 7.93 23.32
CA GLU A 236 -3.39 8.36 22.69
C GLU A 236 -4.51 7.35 22.95
N ASP A 237 -5.78 7.78 22.97
CA ASP A 237 -6.90 6.94 23.41
C ASP A 237 -7.22 5.78 22.46
N LEU A 238 -6.92 5.93 21.17
CA LEU A 238 -7.07 4.89 20.15
C LEU A 238 -5.87 3.92 20.12
N TYR A 239 -4.90 4.09 21.02
CA TYR A 239 -3.70 3.28 21.07
C TYR A 239 -3.92 1.93 21.78
N ASN A 240 -3.58 0.86 21.08
CA ASN A 240 -3.44 -0.50 21.58
C ASN A 240 -2.00 -0.94 21.31
N ALA A 241 -1.28 -1.40 22.35
CA ALA A 241 0.05 -1.97 22.15
C ALA A 241 -0.01 -3.25 21.26
N PRO A 242 1.04 -3.58 20.50
CA PRO A 242 2.29 -2.83 20.31
C PRO A 242 2.17 -1.71 19.26
N GLY A 243 3.04 -0.70 19.34
CA GLY A 243 3.10 0.37 18.34
C GLY A 243 3.77 -0.03 17.03
N LEU A 244 4.86 -0.83 17.13
CA LEU A 244 5.63 -1.26 15.96
C LEU A 244 4.79 -2.19 15.08
N PHE A 245 4.68 -1.86 13.79
CA PHE A 245 3.88 -2.62 12.83
C PHE A 245 4.22 -4.12 12.83
N GLU A 246 5.49 -4.48 12.79
CA GLU A 246 5.94 -5.87 12.72
C GLU A 246 5.50 -6.68 13.95
N ASP A 247 5.51 -6.08 15.13
CA ASP A 247 5.01 -6.71 16.36
C ASP A 247 3.48 -6.82 16.34
N ARG A 248 2.74 -5.86 15.74
CA ARG A 248 1.28 -5.98 15.57
C ARG A 248 0.90 -7.15 14.69
N VAL A 249 1.66 -7.39 13.63
CA VAL A 249 1.45 -8.56 12.76
C VAL A 249 1.56 -9.85 13.58
N THR A 250 2.61 -10.00 14.39
CA THR A 250 2.86 -11.24 15.14
C THR A 250 1.95 -11.40 16.36
N ASP A 251 1.69 -10.32 17.08
CA ASP A 251 1.10 -10.37 18.42
C ASP A 251 -0.39 -10.03 18.43
N LEU A 252 -0.91 -9.41 17.37
CA LEU A 252 -2.33 -9.07 17.25
C LEU A 252 -2.99 -9.73 16.04
N PHE A 253 -2.44 -9.52 14.83
CA PHE A 253 -3.14 -9.87 13.59
C PHE A 253 -3.15 -11.38 13.32
N GLN A 254 -1.99 -12.04 13.45
CA GLN A 254 -1.93 -13.50 13.31
C GLN A 254 -2.78 -14.24 14.37
N PRO A 255 -2.73 -13.88 15.67
CA PRO A 255 -3.67 -14.40 16.66
C PRO A 255 -5.14 -14.14 16.32
N TYR A 256 -5.49 -12.92 15.90
CA TYR A 256 -6.85 -12.57 15.50
C TYR A 256 -7.39 -13.54 14.45
N LEU A 257 -6.67 -13.75 13.34
CA LEU A 257 -7.12 -14.66 12.29
C LEU A 257 -7.17 -16.14 12.73
N ARG A 258 -6.30 -16.54 13.68
CA ARG A 258 -6.40 -17.87 14.30
C ARG A 258 -7.69 -18.02 15.11
N ASP A 259 -8.13 -16.98 15.81
CA ASP A 259 -9.36 -17.01 16.58
C ASP A 259 -10.61 -17.05 15.66
N ILE A 260 -10.58 -16.37 14.51
CA ILE A 260 -11.67 -16.47 13.50
C ILE A 260 -11.75 -17.89 12.91
N ALA A 261 -10.61 -18.58 12.75
CA ALA A 261 -10.57 -19.96 12.27
C ALA A 261 -10.84 -21.01 13.37
N SER A 262 -10.95 -20.58 14.64
CA SER A 262 -11.05 -21.49 15.78
C SER A 262 -12.46 -22.03 15.97
N SER A 263 -12.60 -23.35 16.03
CA SER A 263 -13.85 -24.01 16.42
C SER A 263 -14.23 -23.79 17.89
N ALA A 264 -13.29 -23.31 18.72
CA ALA A 264 -13.55 -22.99 20.12
C ALA A 264 -14.38 -21.70 20.30
N HIS A 265 -14.42 -20.83 19.28
CA HIS A 265 -15.17 -19.57 19.29
C HIS A 265 -16.41 -19.65 18.41
N THR A 266 -17.27 -20.64 18.67
CA THR A 266 -18.52 -20.86 17.94
C THR A 266 -19.72 -20.36 18.74
N SER A 267 -20.58 -19.59 18.08
CA SER A 267 -21.85 -19.09 18.61
C SER A 267 -22.79 -18.78 17.44
N PRO A 268 -24.11 -18.91 17.59
CA PRO A 268 -25.07 -18.47 16.57
C PRO A 268 -24.94 -16.98 16.19
N ALA A 269 -24.32 -16.17 17.06
CA ALA A 269 -24.07 -14.75 16.83
C ALA A 269 -22.72 -14.47 16.13
N LEU A 270 -21.90 -15.50 15.89
CA LEU A 270 -20.60 -15.37 15.24
C LEU A 270 -20.63 -16.03 13.85
N PRO A 271 -19.82 -15.53 12.91
CA PRO A 271 -19.54 -16.22 11.65
C PRO A 271 -19.03 -17.64 11.86
N LEU A 272 -19.21 -18.48 10.84
CA LEU A 272 -18.68 -19.84 10.85
C LEU A 272 -17.15 -19.81 10.96
N PRO A 273 -16.53 -20.76 11.69
CA PRO A 273 -15.08 -20.87 11.74
C PRO A 273 -14.51 -21.01 10.33
N ARG A 274 -13.53 -20.17 10.00
CA ARG A 274 -12.86 -20.23 8.69
C ARG A 274 -12.13 -21.56 8.55
N SER A 275 -12.07 -22.11 7.34
CA SER A 275 -11.35 -23.37 7.09
C SER A 275 -9.84 -23.27 7.31
N LYS A 276 -9.28 -22.06 7.29
CA LYS A 276 -7.86 -21.77 7.50
C LYS A 276 -7.68 -20.39 8.15
N PRO A 277 -6.62 -20.16 8.93
CA PRO A 277 -6.31 -18.86 9.52
C PRO A 277 -5.71 -17.87 8.52
N GLU A 278 -5.21 -18.32 7.37
CA GLU A 278 -4.66 -17.41 6.36
C GLU A 278 -5.80 -16.71 5.57
N PRO A 279 -5.74 -15.39 5.37
CA PRO A 279 -6.67 -14.70 4.50
C PRO A 279 -6.39 -15.07 3.03
N ASP A 280 -7.40 -14.94 2.19
CA ASP A 280 -7.31 -15.20 0.74
C ASP A 280 -6.81 -13.96 -0.02
N LEU A 281 -6.99 -12.77 0.56
CA LEU A 281 -6.49 -11.50 0.03
C LEU A 281 -6.14 -10.55 1.17
N ILE A 282 -5.02 -9.83 1.05
CA ILE A 282 -4.63 -8.76 1.97
C ILE A 282 -4.60 -7.44 1.21
N LEU A 283 -5.34 -6.44 1.67
CA LEU A 283 -5.22 -5.06 1.26
C LEU A 283 -4.43 -4.30 2.33
N PHE A 284 -3.26 -3.80 1.98
CA PHE A 284 -2.39 -3.06 2.88
C PHE A 284 -2.39 -1.57 2.51
N ASN A 285 -2.43 -0.70 3.51
CA ASN A 285 -2.28 0.74 3.35
C ASN A 285 -1.53 1.35 4.56
N SER A 286 -0.76 2.39 4.29
CA SER A 286 -0.11 3.23 5.31
C SER A 286 -0.01 4.63 4.74
N GLY A 287 -0.58 5.62 5.42
CA GLY A 287 -0.45 7.01 4.97
C GLY A 287 -0.94 8.04 5.98
N LEU A 288 -2.17 7.92 6.47
CA LEU A 288 -2.73 8.99 7.32
C LEU A 288 -2.03 9.07 8.69
N TRP A 289 -1.72 7.94 9.31
CA TRP A 289 -0.89 7.93 10.53
C TRP A 289 0.51 8.51 10.29
N ASP A 290 1.13 8.26 9.14
CA ASP A 290 2.45 8.82 8.79
C ASP A 290 2.39 10.34 8.65
N LEU A 291 1.37 10.83 7.95
CA LEU A 291 1.10 12.26 7.76
C LEU A 291 0.78 12.94 9.10
N ALA A 292 -0.03 12.32 9.96
CA ALA A 292 -0.34 12.82 11.29
C ALA A 292 0.93 13.01 12.13
N ARG A 293 1.85 12.04 12.05
CA ARG A 293 3.11 12.10 12.78
C ARG A 293 3.96 13.28 12.33
N TRP A 294 4.11 13.44 11.02
CA TRP A 294 4.92 14.53 10.46
C TRP A 294 4.27 15.88 10.70
N ALA A 295 2.94 15.98 10.63
CA ALA A 295 2.22 17.20 10.98
C ALA A 295 2.52 17.62 12.42
N ARG A 296 2.42 16.70 13.38
CA ARG A 296 2.75 16.96 14.79
C ARG A 296 4.20 17.45 14.95
N TYR A 297 5.15 16.76 14.33
CA TYR A 297 6.56 17.14 14.39
C TYR A 297 6.85 18.51 13.75
N ASP A 298 6.26 18.79 12.58
CA ASP A 298 6.44 20.05 11.86
C ASP A 298 5.94 21.22 12.71
N ILE A 299 4.80 21.07 13.37
CA ILE A 299 4.24 22.13 14.21
C ILE A 299 5.09 22.35 15.46
N ASP A 300 5.51 21.26 16.11
CA ASP A 300 6.38 21.33 17.30
C ASP A 300 7.72 22.00 16.99
N THR A 301 8.17 21.95 15.72
CA THR A 301 9.42 22.56 15.25
C THR A 301 9.23 23.88 14.49
N GLY A 302 7.99 24.38 14.35
CA GLY A 302 7.68 25.64 13.69
C GLY A 302 7.76 25.62 12.15
N VAL A 303 7.74 24.44 11.54
CA VAL A 303 7.74 24.23 10.08
C VAL A 303 6.31 24.33 9.52
N GLY A 304 6.17 24.89 8.32
CA GLY A 304 4.87 25.02 7.66
C GLY A 304 4.29 23.69 7.19
N LEU A 305 2.98 23.48 7.38
CA LEU A 305 2.29 22.25 6.96
C LEU A 305 1.93 22.20 5.47
N LEU A 306 2.02 23.35 4.78
CA LEU A 306 1.90 23.45 3.33
C LEU A 306 3.18 23.02 2.60
N GLU A 307 4.28 22.93 3.33
CA GLU A 307 5.55 22.51 2.76
C GLU A 307 5.51 21.03 2.39
N ASN A 308 6.27 20.69 1.36
CA ASN A 308 6.43 19.33 0.87
C ASN A 308 7.12 18.45 1.91
N LEU A 309 6.88 17.15 1.87
CA LEU A 309 7.71 16.19 2.58
C LEU A 309 9.14 16.30 2.07
N SER A 310 10.11 16.28 2.99
CA SER A 310 11.52 16.21 2.65
C SER A 310 11.85 14.89 1.97
N GLU A 311 12.91 14.89 1.17
CA GLU A 311 13.42 13.66 0.53
C GLU A 311 13.70 12.57 1.57
N GLU A 312 14.29 12.94 2.72
CA GLU A 312 14.57 12.02 3.82
C GLU A 312 13.30 11.32 4.32
N ARG A 313 12.20 12.06 4.54
CA ARG A 313 10.92 11.47 4.98
C ARG A 313 10.35 10.50 3.96
N ILE A 314 10.41 10.87 2.68
CA ILE A 314 9.90 10.03 1.59
C ILE A 314 10.74 8.75 1.48
N MET A 315 12.06 8.85 1.48
CA MET A 315 12.96 7.69 1.36
C MET A 315 12.90 6.79 2.59
N TRP A 316 12.77 7.37 3.79
CA TRP A 316 12.54 6.62 5.02
C TRP A 316 11.21 5.85 4.94
N TRP A 317 10.13 6.52 4.52
CA TRP A 317 8.82 5.90 4.39
C TRP A 317 8.86 4.74 3.37
N ARG A 318 9.47 4.93 2.19
CA ARG A 318 9.67 3.86 1.19
C ARG A 318 10.40 2.65 1.81
N SER A 319 11.46 2.91 2.55
CA SER A 319 12.26 1.86 3.20
C SER A 319 11.47 1.11 4.28
N ARG A 320 10.61 1.82 5.02
CA ARG A 320 9.71 1.21 6.00
C ARG A 320 8.63 0.34 5.37
N MET A 321 8.08 0.74 4.22
CA MET A 321 7.09 -0.07 3.50
C MET A 321 7.66 -1.44 3.11
N VAL A 322 8.94 -1.51 2.73
CA VAL A 322 9.64 -2.78 2.45
C VAL A 322 9.65 -3.70 3.68
N ASP A 323 9.99 -3.17 4.85
CA ASP A 323 10.01 -3.97 6.09
C ASP A 323 8.60 -4.43 6.49
N MET A 324 7.60 -3.53 6.41
CA MET A 324 6.21 -3.81 6.80
C MET A 324 5.59 -4.87 5.89
N LEU A 325 5.67 -4.68 4.57
CA LEU A 325 5.20 -5.66 3.58
C LEU A 325 5.99 -6.98 3.68
N GLY A 326 7.29 -6.91 3.99
CA GLY A 326 8.10 -8.08 4.30
C GLY A 326 7.59 -8.85 5.53
N SER A 327 7.15 -8.16 6.58
CA SER A 327 6.53 -8.77 7.76
C SER A 327 5.19 -9.44 7.43
N VAL A 328 4.33 -8.77 6.67
CA VAL A 328 3.05 -9.34 6.18
C VAL A 328 3.31 -10.60 5.35
N ARG A 329 4.23 -10.55 4.38
CA ARG A 329 4.61 -11.72 3.55
C ARG A 329 5.20 -12.85 4.39
N LYS A 330 5.97 -12.55 5.44
CA LYS A 330 6.51 -13.56 6.36
C LYS A 330 5.40 -14.25 7.15
N ALA A 331 4.38 -13.49 7.58
CA ALA A 331 3.23 -14.00 8.31
C ALA A 331 2.30 -14.85 7.42
N TRP A 332 2.06 -14.42 6.17
CA TRP A 332 1.19 -15.09 5.21
C TRP A 332 1.91 -15.29 3.88
N ARG A 333 2.61 -16.44 3.76
CA ARG A 333 3.55 -16.70 2.67
C ARG A 333 2.92 -16.73 1.27
N HIS A 334 1.68 -17.20 1.17
CA HIS A 334 1.01 -17.47 -0.11
C HIS A 334 -0.13 -16.51 -0.43
N THR A 335 -0.55 -15.67 0.50
CA THR A 335 -1.68 -14.76 0.29
C THR A 335 -1.27 -13.62 -0.63
N ARG A 336 -2.13 -13.23 -1.59
CA ARG A 336 -1.87 -12.05 -2.43
C ARG A 336 -1.92 -10.80 -1.55
N ILE A 337 -0.91 -9.95 -1.68
CA ILE A 337 -0.85 -8.64 -1.02
C ILE A 337 -1.08 -7.57 -2.07
N VAL A 338 -2.09 -6.74 -1.84
CA VAL A 338 -2.42 -5.57 -2.64
C VAL A 338 -2.09 -4.33 -1.81
N TRP A 339 -1.15 -3.52 -2.27
CA TRP A 339 -0.82 -2.26 -1.64
C TRP A 339 -1.72 -1.17 -2.20
N ARG A 340 -2.67 -0.71 -1.39
CA ARG A 340 -3.57 0.40 -1.71
C ARG A 340 -2.87 1.72 -1.43
N ASN A 341 -2.93 2.65 -2.38
CA ASN A 341 -2.46 4.02 -2.15
C ASN A 341 -3.50 4.86 -1.38
N THR A 342 -3.11 6.05 -0.91
CA THR A 342 -3.95 6.86 -0.02
C THR A 342 -4.81 7.83 -0.82
N ALA A 343 -6.13 7.73 -0.67
CA ALA A 343 -7.08 8.64 -1.33
C ALA A 343 -6.85 10.09 -0.89
N TYR A 344 -7.26 11.04 -1.74
CA TYR A 344 -7.24 12.47 -1.44
C TYR A 344 -8.54 12.86 -0.75
N PRO A 345 -8.56 13.05 0.58
CA PRO A 345 -9.76 13.45 1.27
C PRO A 345 -10.01 14.96 1.05
N LEU A 346 -11.19 15.44 1.44
CA LEU A 346 -11.53 16.86 1.34
C LEU A 346 -10.65 17.67 2.30
N ALA A 347 -9.84 18.58 1.77
CA ALA A 347 -9.08 19.54 2.56
C ALA A 347 -10.05 20.56 3.18
N SER A 348 -10.56 20.27 4.38
CA SER A 348 -11.47 21.12 5.14
C SER A 348 -10.89 21.41 6.52
N GLU A 349 -11.39 22.45 7.21
CA GLU A 349 -10.90 22.83 8.55
C GLU A 349 -11.03 21.71 9.60
N ALA A 350 -11.88 20.71 9.35
CA ALA A 350 -12.07 19.54 10.21
C ALA A 350 -11.04 18.41 9.99
N THR A 351 -10.13 18.50 9.01
CA THR A 351 -9.03 17.51 8.85
C THR A 351 -7.84 17.87 9.75
N THR A 352 -8.00 17.69 11.06
CA THR A 352 -6.91 17.93 12.03
C THR A 352 -6.35 16.63 12.60
N VAL A 353 -5.13 16.68 13.15
CA VAL A 353 -4.53 15.56 13.91
C VAL A 353 -5.40 15.23 15.11
N GLU A 354 -5.93 16.25 15.80
CA GLU A 354 -6.83 16.09 16.94
C GLU A 354 -8.14 15.40 16.53
N ALA A 355 -8.73 15.79 15.39
CA ALA A 355 -9.90 15.14 14.80
C ALA A 355 -9.63 13.68 14.47
N PHE A 356 -8.47 13.41 13.86
CA PHE A 356 -8.05 12.07 13.48
C PHE A 356 -7.88 11.16 14.70
N LEU A 357 -7.37 11.70 15.81
CA LEU A 357 -7.15 10.98 17.07
C LEU A 357 -8.39 10.94 17.98
N GLY A 358 -9.46 11.69 17.65
CA GLY A 358 -10.67 11.78 18.47
C GLY A 358 -10.51 12.61 19.75
N ILE A 359 -9.60 13.59 19.76
CA ILE A 359 -9.25 14.43 20.92
C ILE A 359 -9.56 15.93 20.70
N GLU A 360 -10.51 16.24 19.82
CA GLU A 360 -10.93 17.62 19.56
C GLU A 360 -11.41 18.32 20.83
N GLY A 361 -11.02 19.59 21.00
CA GLY A 361 -11.42 20.40 22.15
C GLY A 361 -10.57 20.18 23.41
N GLU A 362 -9.63 19.23 23.41
CA GLU A 362 -8.48 19.31 24.32
C GLU A 362 -7.71 20.60 24.05
N ARG A 363 -6.97 21.16 25.01
CA ARG A 363 -6.21 22.43 24.90
C ARG A 363 -5.15 22.47 23.76
N ARG A 364 -5.10 21.46 22.89
CA ARG A 364 -4.19 21.37 21.74
C ARG A 364 -4.63 22.34 20.65
N LYS A 365 -3.66 22.85 19.89
CA LYS A 365 -3.94 23.65 18.70
C LYS A 365 -4.47 22.70 17.62
N ASN A 366 -5.46 23.13 16.85
CA ASN A 366 -5.95 22.38 15.69
C ASN A 366 -4.82 22.27 14.66
N HIS A 367 -4.24 21.08 14.54
CA HIS A 367 -3.11 20.81 13.66
C HIS A 367 -3.60 20.22 12.35
N PRO A 368 -3.46 20.90 11.19
CA PRO A 368 -3.81 20.30 9.90
C PRO A 368 -3.16 18.93 9.71
N LEU A 369 -3.97 17.91 9.40
CA LEU A 369 -3.53 16.52 9.32
C LEU A 369 -2.58 16.29 8.13
N TYR A 370 -2.91 16.90 6.98
CA TYR A 370 -2.17 16.72 5.74
C TYR A 370 -2.33 17.92 4.80
N HIS A 371 -1.50 17.94 3.76
CA HIS A 371 -1.71 18.74 2.56
C HIS A 371 -1.78 17.79 1.36
N ALA A 372 -2.64 18.07 0.37
CA ALA A 372 -2.84 17.18 -0.78
C ALA A 372 -1.53 16.83 -1.51
N ASN A 373 -0.58 17.77 -1.55
CA ASN A 373 0.73 17.51 -2.16
C ASN A 373 1.54 16.45 -1.39
N ARG A 374 1.42 16.36 -0.06
CA ARG A 374 2.10 15.33 0.73
C ARG A 374 1.53 13.95 0.43
N ILE A 375 0.21 13.85 0.25
CA ILE A 375 -0.45 12.61 -0.22
C ILE A 375 0.05 12.25 -1.62
N ALA A 376 0.15 13.23 -2.53
CA ALA A 376 0.68 13.00 -3.87
C ALA A 376 2.13 12.49 -3.86
N GLN A 377 2.98 13.03 -2.97
CA GLN A 377 4.34 12.54 -2.78
C GLN A 377 4.38 11.09 -2.28
N LEU A 378 3.53 10.71 -1.31
CA LEU A 378 3.41 9.33 -0.84
C LEU A 378 2.87 8.38 -1.92
N ASN A 379 1.85 8.78 -2.67
CA ASN A 379 1.29 7.99 -3.77
C ASN A 379 2.31 7.83 -4.92
N GLY A 380 3.12 8.85 -5.20
CA GLY A 380 4.24 8.76 -6.14
C GLY A 380 5.33 7.80 -5.64
N ALA A 381 5.66 7.84 -4.35
CA ALA A 381 6.63 6.96 -3.72
C ALA A 381 6.16 5.49 -3.63
N HIS A 382 4.85 5.28 -3.42
CA HIS A 382 4.18 3.99 -3.53
C HIS A 382 4.38 3.41 -4.93
N LYS A 383 4.03 4.19 -5.96
CA LYS A 383 4.15 3.75 -7.35
C LYS A 383 5.59 3.42 -7.72
N SER A 384 6.55 4.29 -7.38
CA SER A 384 7.96 4.04 -7.69
C SER A 384 8.58 2.88 -6.91
N ALA A 385 8.03 2.50 -5.74
CA ALA A 385 8.48 1.34 -4.99
C ALA A 385 8.02 0.01 -5.61
N LEU A 386 6.90 0.02 -6.34
CA LEU A 386 6.37 -1.12 -7.09
C LEU A 386 6.97 -1.17 -8.50
N ASP A 387 7.01 -0.02 -9.18
CA ASP A 387 7.52 0.16 -10.54
C ASP A 387 8.95 0.72 -10.50
N VAL A 388 9.89 -0.15 -10.17
CA VAL A 388 11.30 0.22 -10.09
C VAL A 388 11.87 0.56 -11.47
N HIS A 389 12.48 1.75 -11.60
CA HIS A 389 13.12 2.22 -12.82
C HIS A 389 14.62 2.47 -12.63
N GLY A 390 15.44 2.03 -13.60
CA GLY A 390 16.88 2.26 -13.58
C GLY A 390 17.57 1.61 -12.38
N ASP A 391 18.37 2.39 -11.66
CA ASP A 391 19.14 1.97 -10.48
C ASP A 391 18.39 2.16 -9.15
N ASP A 392 17.09 2.49 -9.18
CA ASP A 392 16.29 2.65 -7.98
C ASP A 392 16.20 1.29 -7.25
N VAL A 393 16.63 1.22 -5.99
CA VAL A 393 16.55 0.00 -5.18
C VAL A 393 16.09 0.38 -3.79
N VAL A 394 14.82 0.10 -3.52
CA VAL A 394 14.27 0.29 -2.17
C VAL A 394 14.68 -0.89 -1.28
N LYS A 395 15.30 -0.57 -0.15
CA LYS A 395 15.76 -1.55 0.84
C LYS A 395 15.01 -1.31 2.14
N GLY A 396 14.91 -2.34 2.98
CA GLY A 396 14.35 -2.18 4.31
C GLY A 396 15.15 -1.19 5.17
N GLU A 397 14.45 -0.40 5.96
CA GLU A 397 15.05 0.53 6.92
C GLU A 397 15.65 -0.24 8.10
N ARG A 398 14.89 -1.19 8.66
CA ARG A 398 15.33 -2.04 9.77
C ARG A 398 16.28 -3.14 9.30
N SER A 399 16.09 -3.63 8.08
CA SER A 399 16.96 -4.63 7.48
C SER A 399 17.41 -4.20 6.08
N ARG A 400 18.66 -3.75 5.96
CA ARG A 400 19.24 -3.33 4.67
C ARG A 400 19.30 -4.45 3.62
N SER A 401 19.18 -5.72 4.02
CA SER A 401 19.07 -6.85 3.11
C SER A 401 17.64 -7.12 2.63
N ALA A 402 16.63 -6.59 3.32
CA ALA A 402 15.23 -6.71 2.90
C ALA A 402 15.00 -6.00 1.56
N ARG A 403 14.11 -6.58 0.77
CA ARG A 403 13.67 -6.11 -0.54
C ARG A 403 12.15 -6.20 -0.58
N MET A 404 11.54 -5.38 -1.43
CA MET A 404 10.11 -5.45 -1.70
C MET A 404 9.74 -6.89 -2.10
N PRO A 405 8.73 -7.53 -1.49
CA PRO A 405 8.27 -8.82 -1.96
C PRO A 405 7.78 -8.72 -3.41
N SER A 406 8.22 -9.63 -4.26
CA SER A 406 8.04 -9.55 -5.72
C SER A 406 6.60 -9.74 -6.20
N ASP A 407 5.70 -10.14 -5.30
CA ASP A 407 4.31 -10.48 -5.60
C ASP A 407 3.31 -9.50 -4.97
N VAL A 408 3.80 -8.37 -4.43
CA VAL A 408 2.95 -7.24 -4.05
C VAL A 408 2.51 -6.52 -5.32
N VAL A 409 1.22 -6.23 -5.42
CA VAL A 409 0.64 -5.45 -6.54
C VAL A 409 0.03 -4.16 -6.02
N GLY A 410 0.05 -3.11 -6.83
CA GLY A 410 -0.56 -1.82 -6.49
C GLY A 410 -2.07 -1.81 -6.68
N MET A 411 -2.77 -1.00 -5.89
CA MET A 411 -4.17 -0.62 -6.11
C MET A 411 -4.26 0.91 -6.14
N GLU A 412 -4.60 1.46 -7.31
CA GLU A 412 -4.69 2.90 -7.60
C GLU A 412 -6.01 3.53 -7.09
N PHE A 413 -6.29 3.29 -5.80
CA PHE A 413 -7.51 3.74 -5.12
C PHE A 413 -7.70 5.26 -5.16
N ALA A 414 -6.63 6.02 -4.97
CA ALA A 414 -6.65 7.47 -4.97
C ALA A 414 -7.04 8.06 -6.34
N GLN A 415 -6.67 7.39 -7.43
CA GLN A 415 -6.98 7.80 -8.79
C GLN A 415 -8.43 7.47 -9.14
N VAL A 416 -8.90 6.28 -8.73
CA VAL A 416 -10.30 5.89 -8.91
C VAL A 416 -11.25 6.84 -8.17
N LEU A 417 -10.84 7.34 -7.00
CA LEU A 417 -11.64 8.29 -6.21
C LEU A 417 -11.35 9.77 -6.49
N MET A 418 -10.43 10.08 -7.41
CA MET A 418 -10.05 11.46 -7.69
C MET A 418 -11.25 12.25 -8.25
N GLY A 419 -11.51 13.43 -7.69
CA GLY A 419 -12.66 14.27 -8.05
C GLY A 419 -14.00 13.83 -7.44
N GLN A 420 -13.98 12.88 -6.49
CA GLN A 420 -15.16 12.47 -5.72
C GLN A 420 -15.15 13.02 -4.29
N ASP A 421 -14.36 14.07 -4.02
CA ASP A 421 -14.11 14.67 -2.70
C ASP A 421 -15.39 15.24 -2.06
N GLN A 422 -16.31 15.76 -2.88
CA GLN A 422 -17.65 16.18 -2.45
C GLN A 422 -18.52 15.02 -1.91
N HIS A 423 -18.12 13.78 -2.16
CA HIS A 423 -18.74 12.55 -1.66
C HIS A 423 -17.89 11.94 -0.54
N SER A 424 -17.45 12.75 0.42
CA SER A 424 -16.79 12.26 1.64
C SER A 424 -17.83 12.06 2.75
N LEU A 425 -17.75 10.95 3.51
CA LEU A 425 -18.62 10.71 4.67
C LEU A 425 -18.25 11.66 5.81
N ASN A 426 -16.95 11.77 6.04
CA ASN A 426 -16.32 12.67 6.98
C ASN A 426 -15.03 13.18 6.32
N PRO A 427 -14.28 14.09 6.95
CA PRO A 427 -13.13 14.71 6.32
C PRO A 427 -12.01 13.74 5.86
N LEU A 428 -12.02 12.48 6.29
CA LEU A 428 -10.98 11.47 5.98
C LEU A 428 -11.53 10.24 5.25
N ALA A 429 -12.73 9.81 5.61
CA ALA A 429 -13.35 8.61 5.07
C ALA A 429 -14.23 8.93 3.85
N PRO A 430 -14.06 8.20 2.74
CA PRO A 430 -14.95 8.34 1.59
C PRO A 430 -16.40 7.96 1.94
N SER A 431 -17.38 8.49 1.21
CA SER A 431 -18.79 8.09 1.37
C SER A 431 -19.05 6.66 0.87
N GLN A 432 -20.24 6.14 1.19
CA GLN A 432 -20.70 4.86 0.68
C GLN A 432 -20.85 4.88 -0.86
N LEU A 433 -21.42 5.97 -1.41
CA LEU A 433 -21.60 6.17 -2.85
C LEU A 433 -21.01 7.52 -3.29
N PRO A 434 -20.12 7.55 -4.29
CA PRO A 434 -19.75 6.41 -5.14
C PRO A 434 -18.61 5.54 -4.57
N CYS A 435 -17.86 6.08 -3.61
CA CYS A 435 -16.53 5.60 -3.28
C CYS A 435 -16.49 4.21 -2.62
N GLY A 436 -17.39 3.92 -1.68
CA GLY A 436 -17.50 2.61 -1.04
C GLY A 436 -17.89 1.49 -2.01
N ALA A 437 -18.76 1.78 -2.99
CA ALA A 437 -19.11 0.82 -4.03
C ALA A 437 -17.94 0.55 -4.99
N LEU A 438 -17.22 1.59 -5.43
CA LEU A 438 -16.01 1.43 -6.24
C LEU A 438 -14.95 0.59 -5.50
N PHE A 439 -14.72 0.88 -4.21
CA PHE A 439 -13.82 0.08 -3.38
C PHE A 439 -14.24 -1.40 -3.33
N ALA A 440 -15.52 -1.67 -3.11
CA ALA A 440 -16.04 -3.03 -3.03
C ALA A 440 -15.87 -3.79 -4.37
N GLU A 441 -16.10 -3.14 -5.51
CA GLU A 441 -15.80 -3.73 -6.83
C GLU A 441 -14.30 -4.05 -6.98
N MET A 442 -13.43 -3.13 -6.58
CA MET A 442 -11.97 -3.35 -6.62
C MET A 442 -11.55 -4.54 -5.74
N VAL A 443 -12.10 -4.65 -4.52
CA VAL A 443 -11.84 -5.79 -3.62
C VAL A 443 -12.25 -7.11 -4.26
N LEU A 444 -13.46 -7.19 -4.82
CA LEU A 444 -13.97 -8.41 -5.46
C LEU A 444 -13.13 -8.78 -6.68
N TRP A 445 -12.70 -7.78 -7.46
CA TRP A 445 -11.85 -7.99 -8.62
C TRP A 445 -10.47 -8.56 -8.23
N HIS A 446 -9.79 -7.96 -7.24
CA HIS A 446 -8.50 -8.46 -6.75
C HIS A 446 -8.63 -9.81 -6.04
N LEU A 447 -9.76 -10.08 -5.36
CA LEU A 447 -10.01 -11.39 -4.75
C LEU A 447 -10.10 -12.47 -5.82
N ARG A 448 -10.87 -12.21 -6.90
CA ARG A 448 -10.99 -13.13 -8.03
C ARG A 448 -9.62 -13.40 -8.65
N ASP A 449 -8.81 -12.37 -8.88
CA ASP A 449 -7.44 -12.54 -9.40
C ASP A 449 -6.52 -13.32 -8.45
N ALA A 450 -6.70 -13.16 -7.13
CA ALA A 450 -5.88 -13.82 -6.14
C ALA A 450 -6.18 -15.33 -6.01
N VAL A 451 -7.44 -15.73 -6.13
CA VAL A 451 -7.88 -17.13 -5.91
C VAL A 451 -8.13 -17.91 -7.21
N GLN A 452 -8.24 -17.22 -8.34
CA GLN A 452 -8.31 -17.78 -9.70
C GLN A 452 -7.23 -17.13 -10.58
N PRO A 453 -5.94 -17.35 -10.25
CA PRO A 453 -4.82 -16.74 -10.96
C PRO A 453 -4.56 -17.39 -12.33
#